data_AF-A0A7X2SDE2-F1
#
_entry.id   AF-A0A7X2SDE2-F1
#
_cell.length_a   1.000
_cell.length_b   1.000
_cell.length_c   1.000
_cell.angle_alpha   90.00
_cell.angle_beta   90.00
_cell.angle_gamma   90.00
#
_symmetry.space_group_name_H-M   'P 1'
#
loop_
_entity.id
_entity.type
_entity.pdbx_description
1 polymer ?
#
loop_
_entity_poly.entity_id
_entity_poly.type
_entity_poly.pdbx_seq_one_letter_code
_entity_poly.pdbx_strand_id
1 'polypeptide(L)'
;MQEVKTGKDRGKELDCEKKGAFLARRKKHSTLTAGVYYPKPEAIAADYWGVFVDNTPYILLVPDEDRSAREKAERLAESANFRTLLEATLTACERIEAKPVDGRAVDWAEKLTVISASRSGDVETGTREIGEIRAILMPGCHQAVADTLCIDDTLATVIDSKFPRVSNFDDLPELSDRDVKMSLGNLEARKHPRGGH
;
A
#
# COMPACT_ATOMS: atom_id res chain seq x y z
N MET A 1 -12.99 9.35 40.02
CA MET A 1 -12.05 10.38 39.53
C MET A 1 -12.20 10.41 38.02
N GLN A 2 -12.81 11.45 37.48
CA GLN A 2 -12.90 11.69 36.03
C GLN A 2 -11.70 12.54 35.64
N GLU A 3 -10.81 12.01 34.81
CA GLU A 3 -9.74 12.79 34.22
C GLU A 3 -10.34 13.81 33.24
N VAL A 4 -10.27 15.08 33.61
CA VAL A 4 -10.67 16.20 32.77
C VAL A 4 -9.59 16.36 31.69
N LYS A 5 -9.77 15.72 30.53
CA LYS A 5 -8.94 15.95 29.34
C LYS A 5 -9.00 17.44 28.96
N THR A 6 -7.86 18.12 29.06
CA THR A 6 -7.73 19.55 28.76
C THR A 6 -7.94 19.84 27.27
N GLY A 7 -8.40 21.05 26.93
CA GLY A 7 -8.78 21.43 25.56
C GLY A 7 -7.70 21.29 24.48
N LYS A 8 -6.43 21.12 24.85
CA LYS A 8 -5.32 20.84 23.93
C LYS A 8 -5.34 19.40 23.40
N ASP A 9 -5.85 18.45 24.19
CA ASP A 9 -5.99 17.04 23.78
C ASP A 9 -7.22 16.85 22.87
N ARG A 10 -8.32 17.56 23.13
CA ARG A 10 -9.52 17.54 22.26
C ARG A 10 -9.24 18.04 20.85
N GLY A 11 -8.38 19.06 20.69
CA GLY A 11 -7.99 19.57 19.38
C GLY A 11 -7.13 18.59 18.57
N LYS A 12 -6.27 17.80 19.24
CA LYS A 12 -5.50 16.72 18.61
C LYS A 12 -6.39 15.52 18.27
N GLU A 13 -7.31 15.15 19.14
CA GLU A 13 -8.25 14.04 18.94
C GLU A 13 -9.13 14.30 17.70
N LEU A 14 -9.68 15.52 17.55
CA LEU A 14 -10.45 15.93 16.36
C LEU A 14 -9.62 15.99 15.08
N ASP A 15 -8.35 16.40 15.15
CA ASP A 15 -7.46 16.44 13.97
C ASP A 15 -7.02 15.02 13.54
N CYS A 16 -6.80 14.11 14.51
CA CYS A 16 -6.56 12.70 14.26
C CYS A 16 -7.78 11.99 13.67
N GLU A 17 -9.00 12.29 14.15
CA GLU A 17 -10.25 11.76 13.60
C GLU A 17 -10.47 12.22 12.15
N LYS A 18 -10.22 13.51 11.85
CA LYS A 18 -10.29 14.04 10.49
C LYS A 18 -9.25 13.42 9.55
N LYS A 19 -8.00 13.28 10.00
CA LYS A 19 -6.94 12.61 9.22
C LYS A 19 -7.24 11.13 8.99
N GLY A 20 -7.78 10.44 10.00
CA GLY A 20 -8.23 9.06 9.90
C GLY A 20 -9.39 8.89 8.91
N ALA A 21 -10.37 9.78 8.94
CA ALA A 21 -11.49 9.78 8.00
C ALA A 21 -11.01 10.03 6.55
N PHE A 22 -10.05 10.94 6.35
CA PHE A 22 -9.46 11.20 5.04
C PHE A 22 -8.68 10.00 4.50
N LEU A 23 -7.83 9.37 5.31
CA LEU A 23 -7.11 8.16 4.93
C LEU A 23 -8.08 7.01 4.61
N ALA A 24 -9.12 6.84 5.42
CA ALA A 24 -10.15 5.84 5.18
C ALA A 24 -10.91 6.07 3.87
N ARG A 25 -11.19 7.33 3.50
CA ARG A 25 -11.79 7.68 2.19
C ARG A 25 -10.86 7.27 1.06
N ARG A 26 -9.59 7.64 1.12
CA ARG A 26 -8.63 7.26 0.08
C ARG A 26 -8.49 5.74 -0.07
N LYS A 27 -8.38 5.01 1.05
CA LYS A 27 -8.34 3.54 1.04
C LYS A 27 -9.61 2.93 0.44
N LYS A 28 -10.80 3.47 0.75
CA LYS A 28 -12.05 2.99 0.15
C LYS A 28 -12.09 3.17 -1.37
N HIS A 29 -11.48 4.21 -1.91
CA HIS A 29 -11.52 4.44 -3.37
C HIS A 29 -10.36 3.80 -4.13
N SER A 30 -9.32 3.37 -3.40
CA SER A 30 -8.20 2.67 -3.99
C SER A 30 -8.62 1.34 -4.63
N THR A 31 -8.00 1.05 -5.77
CA THR A 31 -8.03 -0.28 -6.42
C THR A 31 -6.77 -1.09 -6.11
N LEU A 32 -5.95 -0.61 -5.17
CA LEU A 32 -4.76 -1.28 -4.66
C LEU A 32 -4.92 -1.46 -3.16
N THR A 33 -4.59 -2.64 -2.65
CA THR A 33 -4.62 -2.91 -1.22
C THR A 33 -3.31 -3.53 -0.77
N ALA A 34 -2.80 -3.04 0.37
CA ALA A 34 -1.71 -3.66 1.08
C ALA A 34 -2.21 -4.92 1.80
N GLY A 35 -1.57 -6.05 1.53
CA GLY A 35 -1.93 -7.36 2.08
C GLY A 35 -0.73 -8.08 2.68
N VAL A 36 -1.01 -9.19 3.35
CA VAL A 36 0.00 -10.13 3.83
C VAL A 36 0.21 -11.20 2.78
N TYR A 37 1.46 -11.48 2.42
CA TYR A 37 1.83 -12.49 1.44
C TYR A 37 2.78 -13.54 2.03
N TYR A 38 2.47 -14.80 1.73
CA TYR A 38 3.31 -15.96 2.00
C TYR A 38 3.84 -16.45 0.63
N PRO A 39 5.15 -16.30 0.35
CA PRO A 39 5.73 -16.65 -0.94
C PRO A 39 5.43 -18.08 -1.35
N LYS A 40 4.94 -18.24 -2.58
CA LYS A 40 4.73 -19.57 -3.19
C LYS A 40 5.97 -19.98 -3.98
N PRO A 41 6.20 -21.28 -4.24
CA PRO A 41 7.35 -21.75 -5.02
C PRO A 41 7.49 -21.06 -6.39
N GLU A 42 6.39 -20.70 -7.03
CA GLU A 42 6.39 -20.01 -8.33
C GLU A 42 7.00 -18.60 -8.24
N ALA A 43 6.79 -17.90 -7.11
CA ALA A 43 7.39 -16.58 -6.89
C ALA A 43 8.90 -16.67 -6.69
N ILE A 44 9.36 -17.71 -5.98
CA ILE A 44 10.79 -17.95 -5.77
C ILE A 44 11.51 -18.23 -7.10
N ALA A 45 10.81 -18.85 -8.06
CA ALA A 45 11.38 -19.20 -9.36
C ALA A 45 11.26 -18.08 -10.42
N ALA A 46 10.58 -16.97 -10.11
CA ALA A 46 10.30 -15.90 -11.06
C ALA A 46 11.40 -14.82 -11.09
N ASP A 47 11.52 -14.15 -12.24
CA ASP A 47 12.35 -12.96 -12.39
C ASP A 47 11.53 -11.69 -12.15
N TYR A 48 12.13 -10.73 -11.44
CA TYR A 48 11.52 -9.46 -11.09
C TYR A 48 12.37 -8.29 -11.55
N TRP A 49 11.77 -7.10 -11.50
CA TRP A 49 12.53 -5.85 -11.41
C TRP A 49 12.31 -5.24 -10.04
N GLY A 50 13.42 -4.99 -9.36
CA GLY A 50 13.44 -4.43 -8.02
C GLY A 50 13.78 -2.95 -8.03
N VAL A 51 13.16 -2.21 -7.10
CA VAL A 51 13.63 -0.91 -6.66
C VAL A 51 14.51 -1.13 -5.43
N PHE A 52 15.74 -0.63 -5.52
CA PHE A 52 16.77 -0.76 -4.51
C PHE A 52 16.97 0.57 -3.81
N VAL A 53 17.03 0.55 -2.48
CA VAL A 53 17.43 1.68 -1.64
C VAL A 53 18.78 1.32 -1.04
N ASP A 54 19.80 2.11 -1.34
CA ASP A 54 21.19 1.91 -0.88
C ASP A 54 21.70 0.47 -1.14
N ASN A 55 21.48 -0.03 -2.35
CA ASN A 55 21.81 -1.40 -2.82
C ASN A 55 21.06 -2.55 -2.13
N THR A 56 20.07 -2.27 -1.29
CA THR A 56 19.20 -3.29 -0.72
C THR A 56 17.88 -3.35 -1.49
N PRO A 57 17.41 -4.53 -1.95
CA PRO A 57 16.12 -4.61 -2.59
C PRO A 57 15.03 -4.17 -1.61
N TYR A 58 14.19 -3.24 -2.04
CA TYR A 58 13.16 -2.64 -1.20
C TYR A 58 11.76 -2.98 -1.69
N ILE A 59 11.53 -2.97 -3.00
CA ILE A 59 10.26 -3.36 -3.62
C ILE A 59 10.55 -4.19 -4.86
N LEU A 60 9.90 -5.34 -5.00
CA LEU A 60 9.90 -6.15 -6.21
C LEU A 60 8.61 -5.87 -6.99
N LEU A 61 8.74 -5.55 -8.27
CA LEU A 61 7.59 -5.24 -9.13
C LEU A 61 7.26 -6.40 -10.05
N VAL A 62 5.96 -6.59 -10.23
CA VAL A 62 5.38 -7.62 -11.10
C VAL A 62 4.84 -6.92 -12.36
N PRO A 63 5.07 -7.49 -13.56
CA PRO A 63 4.49 -6.94 -14.78
C PRO A 63 2.95 -6.96 -14.70
N ASP A 64 2.31 -6.03 -15.38
CA ASP A 64 0.88 -6.10 -15.67
C ASP A 64 0.65 -6.11 -17.19
N GLU A 65 -0.61 -6.12 -17.62
CA GLU A 65 -0.98 -6.16 -19.04
C GLU A 65 -0.45 -4.96 -19.86
N ASP A 66 -0.23 -3.82 -19.21
CA ASP A 66 0.08 -2.55 -19.88
C ASP A 66 1.54 -2.09 -19.69
N ARG A 67 2.23 -2.53 -18.63
CA ARG A 67 3.58 -2.08 -18.27
C ARG A 67 4.45 -3.23 -17.77
N SER A 68 5.67 -3.23 -18.30
CA SER A 68 6.73 -4.12 -17.83
C SER A 68 7.15 -3.78 -16.39
N ALA A 69 7.56 -4.78 -15.62
CA ALA A 69 8.12 -4.57 -14.28
C ALA A 69 9.32 -3.62 -14.28
N ARG A 70 10.13 -3.66 -15.34
CA ARG A 70 11.28 -2.76 -15.55
C ARG A 70 10.85 -1.30 -15.57
N GLU A 71 9.91 -0.96 -16.45
CA GLU A 71 9.45 0.43 -16.61
C GLU A 71 8.85 0.96 -15.31
N LYS A 72 8.09 0.13 -14.59
CA LYS A 72 7.55 0.52 -13.28
C LYS A 72 8.66 0.80 -12.26
N ALA A 73 9.71 -0.04 -12.24
CA ALA A 73 10.80 0.10 -11.29
C ALA A 73 11.65 1.34 -11.58
N GLU A 74 11.96 1.60 -12.85
CA GLU A 74 12.67 2.80 -13.29
C GLU A 74 11.89 4.07 -12.90
N ARG A 75 10.58 4.13 -13.23
CA ARG A 75 9.74 5.27 -12.87
C ARG A 75 9.61 5.49 -11.36
N LEU A 76 9.54 4.42 -10.58
CA LEU A 76 9.45 4.54 -9.13
C LEU A 76 10.78 5.00 -8.53
N ALA A 77 11.92 4.53 -9.06
CA ALA A 77 13.25 4.95 -8.64
C ALA A 77 13.53 6.44 -8.95
N GLU A 78 13.01 6.94 -10.07
CA GLU A 78 13.12 8.35 -10.49
C GLU A 78 12.10 9.28 -9.81
N SER A 79 11.13 8.73 -9.07
CA SER A 79 10.03 9.49 -8.49
C SER A 79 10.45 10.31 -7.27
N ALA A 80 10.33 11.63 -7.37
CA ALA A 80 10.51 12.54 -6.23
C ALA A 80 9.52 12.26 -5.09
N ASN A 81 8.29 11.83 -5.41
CA ASN A 81 7.28 11.47 -4.41
C ASN A 81 7.70 10.21 -3.64
N PHE A 82 8.32 9.25 -4.33
CA PHE A 82 8.80 8.03 -3.68
C PHE A 82 9.97 8.35 -2.75
N ARG A 83 10.92 9.18 -3.19
CA ARG A 83 12.01 9.66 -2.33
C ARG A 83 11.48 10.38 -1.08
N THR A 84 10.52 11.29 -1.26
CA THR A 84 9.89 12.03 -0.16
C THR A 84 9.19 11.08 0.83
N LEU A 85 8.56 10.01 0.34
CA LEU A 85 7.95 8.98 1.18
C LEU A 85 8.98 8.21 2.00
N LEU A 86 10.13 7.85 1.41
CA LEU A 86 11.22 7.19 2.14
C LEU A 86 11.77 8.08 3.26
N GLU A 87 12.01 9.37 2.95
CA GLU A 87 12.47 10.36 3.92
C GLU A 87 11.44 10.55 5.06
N ALA A 88 10.16 10.67 4.72
CA ALA A 88 9.07 10.84 5.70
C ALA A 88 8.88 9.61 6.61
N THR A 89 9.27 8.43 6.14
CA THR A 89 9.25 7.18 6.92
C THR A 89 10.57 6.89 7.62
N LEU A 90 11.50 7.86 7.63
CA LEU A 90 12.84 7.74 8.22
C LEU A 90 13.65 6.57 7.64
N THR A 91 13.36 6.19 6.40
CA THR A 91 14.16 5.22 5.67
C THR A 91 15.40 5.96 5.17
N ALA A 92 16.59 5.56 5.65
CA ALA A 92 17.85 6.09 5.12
C ALA A 92 17.93 5.77 3.62
N CYS A 93 18.19 6.80 2.82
CA CYS A 93 18.12 6.70 1.37
C CYS A 93 19.03 7.74 0.73
N GLU A 94 20.27 7.35 0.43
CA GLU A 94 21.17 8.18 -0.38
C GLU A 94 20.90 7.95 -1.87
N ARG A 95 20.64 6.70 -2.25
CA ARG A 95 20.51 6.26 -3.64
C ARG A 95 19.34 5.31 -3.86
N ILE A 96 18.56 5.59 -4.91
CA ILE A 96 17.45 4.74 -5.38
C ILE A 96 17.77 4.29 -6.80
N GLU A 97 17.71 2.99 -7.07
CA GLU A 97 18.04 2.40 -8.37
C GLU A 97 17.05 1.29 -8.75
N ALA A 98 16.83 1.10 -10.05
CA ALA A 98 16.07 -0.03 -10.58
C ALA A 98 17.03 -1.10 -11.12
N LYS A 99 16.86 -2.37 -10.73
CA LYS A 99 17.71 -3.49 -11.19
C LYS A 99 16.89 -4.76 -11.39
N PRO A 100 17.28 -5.67 -12.30
CA PRO A 100 16.71 -7.00 -12.36
C PRO A 100 17.02 -7.78 -11.08
N VAL A 101 16.10 -8.66 -10.68
CA VAL A 101 16.22 -9.51 -9.48
C VAL A 101 15.79 -10.92 -9.84
N ASP A 102 16.70 -11.89 -9.65
CA ASP A 102 16.35 -13.31 -9.65
C ASP A 102 15.64 -13.62 -8.32
N GLY A 103 14.40 -14.11 -8.40
CA GLY A 103 13.61 -14.50 -7.22
C GLY A 103 14.38 -15.45 -6.31
N ARG A 104 15.27 -16.30 -6.81
CA ARG A 104 16.04 -17.25 -5.97
C ARG A 104 17.08 -16.56 -5.08
N ALA A 105 17.47 -15.34 -5.42
CA ALA A 105 18.42 -14.53 -4.64
C ALA A 105 17.72 -13.64 -3.60
N VAL A 106 16.39 -13.64 -3.57
CA VAL A 106 15.58 -12.85 -2.64
C VAL A 106 15.47 -13.57 -1.30
N ASP A 107 15.62 -12.81 -0.21
CA ASP A 107 15.27 -13.30 1.12
C ASP A 107 13.74 -13.31 1.29
N TRP A 108 13.15 -14.45 0.94
CA TRP A 108 11.73 -14.72 1.13
C TRP A 108 11.46 -15.03 2.59
N ALA A 109 11.40 -13.98 3.42
CA ALA A 109 10.92 -14.11 4.80
C ALA A 109 9.55 -14.82 4.84
N GLU A 110 9.26 -15.49 5.95
CA GLU A 110 8.01 -16.25 6.11
C GLU A 110 6.75 -15.42 5.87
N LYS A 111 6.83 -14.10 6.06
CA LYS A 111 5.72 -13.17 5.87
C LYS A 111 6.21 -11.87 5.25
N LEU A 112 5.66 -11.52 4.08
CA LEU A 112 5.94 -10.27 3.37
C LEU A 112 4.68 -9.41 3.26
N THR A 113 4.88 -8.13 2.95
CA THR A 113 3.81 -7.22 2.58
C THR A 113 3.70 -7.18 1.06
N VAL A 114 2.49 -7.17 0.53
CA VAL A 114 2.23 -7.13 -0.90
C VAL A 114 1.26 -6.00 -1.22
N ILE A 115 1.33 -5.47 -2.42
CA ILE A 115 0.30 -4.61 -3.01
C ILE A 115 -0.39 -5.43 -4.09
N SER A 116 -1.69 -5.65 -3.92
CA SER A 116 -2.52 -6.38 -4.88
C SER A 116 -3.61 -5.49 -5.46
N ALA A 117 -3.98 -5.76 -6.71
CA ALA A 117 -5.16 -5.18 -7.31
C ALA A 117 -6.42 -5.70 -6.58
N SER A 118 -7.27 -4.78 -6.14
CA SER A 118 -8.55 -5.03 -5.48
C SER A 118 -9.65 -4.20 -6.15
N ARG A 119 -10.93 -4.56 -5.96
CA ARG A 119 -12.02 -3.71 -6.43
C ARG A 119 -12.05 -2.41 -5.61
N SER A 120 -12.34 -1.29 -6.27
CA SER A 120 -12.60 -0.03 -5.56
C SER A 120 -13.78 -0.24 -4.59
N GLY A 121 -13.59 0.16 -3.34
CA GLY A 121 -14.57 -0.03 -2.26
C GLY A 121 -14.42 -1.33 -1.48
N ASP A 122 -13.61 -2.28 -1.94
CA ASP A 122 -13.32 -3.50 -1.18
C ASP A 122 -12.29 -3.21 -0.08
N VAL A 123 -12.70 -3.43 1.16
CA VAL A 123 -11.79 -3.46 2.30
C VAL A 123 -11.21 -4.87 2.38
N GLU A 124 -10.04 -5.10 1.77
CA GLU A 124 -9.37 -6.40 1.88
C GLU A 124 -8.70 -6.56 3.24
N THR A 125 -9.49 -7.09 4.19
CA THR A 125 -9.01 -7.53 5.49
C THR A 125 -8.30 -8.86 5.34
N GLY A 126 -7.04 -8.87 4.89
CA GLY A 126 -5.98 -9.89 5.08
C GLY A 126 -6.29 -11.40 5.13
N THR A 127 -7.50 -11.83 4.74
CA THR A 127 -8.10 -13.16 4.97
C THR A 127 -8.72 -13.72 3.69
N ARG A 128 -8.65 -12.96 2.58
CA ARG A 128 -9.04 -13.40 1.24
C ARG A 128 -7.81 -13.91 0.49
N GLU A 129 -8.05 -14.73 -0.53
CA GLU A 129 -7.06 -14.95 -1.59
C GLU A 129 -6.60 -13.57 -2.07
N ILE A 130 -5.29 -13.33 -1.98
CA ILE A 130 -4.68 -12.09 -2.43
C ILE A 130 -5.05 -11.93 -3.90
N GLY A 131 -5.54 -10.74 -4.26
CA GLY A 131 -5.77 -10.37 -5.65
C GLY A 131 -4.48 -10.46 -6.49
N GLU A 132 -4.56 -10.05 -7.75
CA GLU A 132 -3.37 -10.05 -8.60
C GLU A 132 -2.27 -9.18 -7.98
N ILE A 133 -1.11 -9.78 -7.69
CA ILE A 133 0.00 -9.10 -7.03
C ILE A 133 0.64 -8.12 -8.03
N ARG A 134 0.73 -6.85 -7.63
CA ARG A 134 1.37 -5.78 -8.41
C ARG A 134 2.77 -5.46 -7.92
N ALA A 135 3.00 -5.54 -6.61
CA ALA A 135 4.31 -5.31 -6.00
C ALA A 135 4.46 -6.11 -4.70
N ILE A 136 5.68 -6.53 -4.38
CA ILE A 136 6.05 -7.20 -3.13
C ILE A 136 7.05 -6.31 -2.41
N LEU A 137 6.79 -5.99 -1.14
CA LEU A 137 7.69 -5.18 -0.32
C LEU A 137 8.60 -6.10 0.48
N MET A 138 9.89 -5.77 0.47
CA MET A 138 10.91 -6.55 1.17
C MET A 138 10.83 -6.34 2.70
N PRO A 139 11.37 -7.28 3.50
CA PRO A 139 11.41 -7.13 4.96
C PRO A 139 12.05 -5.80 5.38
N GLY A 140 11.48 -5.16 6.40
CA GLY A 140 11.98 -3.89 6.92
C GLY A 140 11.35 -2.64 6.29
N CYS A 141 10.54 -2.78 5.24
CA CYS A 141 9.75 -1.65 4.74
C CYS A 141 8.77 -1.14 5.81
N HIS A 142 8.76 0.18 6.02
CA HIS A 142 7.80 0.81 6.93
C HIS A 142 6.36 0.65 6.40
N GLN A 143 5.40 0.30 7.26
CA GLN A 143 4.00 0.02 6.85
C GLN A 143 3.36 1.18 6.07
N ALA A 144 3.69 2.43 6.44
CA ALA A 144 3.18 3.61 5.73
C ALA A 144 3.59 3.65 4.24
N VAL A 145 4.70 3.01 3.85
CA VAL A 145 5.11 2.92 2.45
C VAL A 145 4.07 2.14 1.65
N ALA A 146 3.67 0.96 2.14
CA ALA A 146 2.66 0.12 1.49
C ALA A 146 1.32 0.87 1.36
N ASP A 147 0.89 1.53 2.44
CA ASP A 147 -0.35 2.29 2.47
C ASP A 147 -0.31 3.47 1.48
N THR A 148 0.78 4.24 1.45
CA THR A 148 0.91 5.39 0.55
C THR A 148 0.96 4.95 -0.92
N LEU A 149 1.66 3.88 -1.24
CA LEU A 149 1.69 3.32 -2.60
C LEU A 149 0.30 2.88 -3.10
N CYS A 150 -0.63 2.58 -2.19
CA CYS A 150 -2.00 2.21 -2.53
C CYS A 150 -2.92 3.44 -2.72
N ILE A 151 -2.62 4.60 -2.15
CA ILE A 151 -3.58 5.71 -2.06
C ILE A 151 -3.10 7.04 -2.66
N ASP A 152 -1.81 7.17 -2.94
CA ASP A 152 -1.26 8.34 -3.62
C ASP A 152 -1.38 8.13 -5.13
N ASP A 153 -2.25 8.88 -5.80
CA ASP A 153 -2.52 8.73 -7.24
C ASP A 153 -1.24 8.70 -8.09
N THR A 154 -0.23 9.50 -7.73
CA THR A 154 1.02 9.57 -8.51
C THR A 154 1.80 8.26 -8.39
N LEU A 155 1.98 7.75 -7.17
CA LEU A 155 2.70 6.51 -6.94
C LEU A 155 1.89 5.27 -7.32
N ALA A 156 0.60 5.25 -6.99
CA ALA A 156 -0.31 4.15 -7.29
C ALA A 156 -0.42 3.92 -8.81
N THR A 157 -0.46 4.99 -9.61
CA THR A 157 -0.46 4.89 -11.08
C THR A 157 0.86 4.31 -11.65
N VAL A 158 1.97 4.37 -10.89
CA VAL A 158 3.21 3.69 -11.28
C VAL A 158 3.09 2.18 -11.04
N ILE A 159 2.47 1.78 -9.94
CA ILE A 159 2.28 0.37 -9.56
C ILE A 159 1.24 -0.33 -10.45
N ASP A 160 0.14 0.36 -10.76
CA ASP A 160 -0.94 -0.12 -11.62
C ASP A 160 -1.38 0.98 -12.59
N SER A 161 -1.22 0.74 -13.89
CA SER A 161 -1.60 1.68 -14.96
C SER A 161 -3.09 2.01 -14.96
N LYS A 162 -3.93 1.11 -14.44
CA LYS A 162 -5.39 1.21 -14.43
C LYS A 162 -5.92 1.88 -13.16
N PHE A 163 -5.02 2.37 -12.29
CA PHE A 163 -5.42 3.06 -11.08
C PHE A 163 -6.32 4.27 -11.41
N PRO A 164 -7.51 4.37 -10.80
CA PRO A 164 -8.45 5.44 -11.10
C PRO A 164 -7.89 6.78 -10.61
N ARG A 165 -7.90 7.80 -11.48
CA ARG A 165 -7.57 9.17 -11.08
C ARG A 165 -8.75 9.75 -10.32
N VAL A 166 -8.55 10.11 -9.06
CA VAL A 166 -9.56 10.80 -8.26
C VAL A 166 -9.21 12.29 -8.26
N SER A 167 -9.96 13.08 -9.04
CA SER A 167 -9.70 14.51 -9.21
C SER A 167 -9.82 15.32 -7.91
N ASN A 168 -10.68 14.87 -6.98
CA ASN A 168 -10.76 15.43 -5.62
C ASN A 168 -11.32 14.40 -4.65
N PHE A 169 -10.58 14.09 -3.59
CA PHE A 169 -11.04 13.16 -2.54
C PHE A 169 -12.09 13.77 -1.61
N ASP A 170 -12.25 15.11 -1.61
CA ASP A 170 -13.29 15.80 -0.84
C ASP A 170 -14.68 15.68 -1.48
N ASP A 171 -14.75 15.29 -2.77
CA ASP A 171 -16.01 15.06 -3.48
C ASP A 171 -16.61 13.67 -3.21
N LEU A 172 -15.91 12.86 -2.40
CA LEU A 172 -16.33 11.51 -2.05
C LEU A 172 -17.34 11.52 -0.89
N PRO A 173 -18.37 10.65 -0.92
CA PRO A 173 -19.39 10.61 0.12
C PRO A 173 -18.78 10.35 1.51
N GLU A 174 -19.37 10.97 2.53
CA GLU A 174 -18.91 10.79 3.91
C GLU A 174 -18.95 9.32 4.32
N LEU A 175 -17.92 8.91 5.05
CA LEU A 175 -17.80 7.55 5.60
C LEU A 175 -18.48 7.49 6.96
N SER A 176 -19.15 6.37 7.25
CA SER A 176 -19.59 6.09 8.61
C SER A 176 -18.37 5.80 9.50
N ASP A 177 -18.50 6.02 10.82
CA ASP A 177 -17.45 5.66 11.79
C ASP A 177 -17.01 4.19 11.69
N ARG A 178 -17.94 3.32 11.29
CA ARG A 178 -17.65 1.90 11.05
C ARG A 178 -16.75 1.72 9.83
N ASP A 179 -17.02 2.42 8.73
CA ASP A 179 -16.21 2.38 7.52
C ASP A 179 -14.80 2.93 7.80
N VAL A 180 -14.69 4.01 8.58
CA VAL A 180 -13.41 4.58 9.00
C VAL A 180 -12.61 3.56 9.82
N LYS A 181 -13.23 2.93 10.81
CA LYS A 181 -12.55 1.92 11.64
C LYS A 181 -12.14 0.68 10.86
N MET A 182 -12.95 0.23 9.91
CA MET A 182 -12.62 -0.91 9.03
C MET A 182 -11.44 -0.58 8.09
N SER A 183 -11.46 0.56 7.42
CA SER A 183 -10.40 0.97 6.48
C SER A 183 -9.06 1.27 7.17
N LEU A 184 -9.09 1.68 8.43
CA LEU A 184 -7.89 1.90 9.24
C LEU A 184 -7.35 0.62 9.91
N GLY A 185 -8.00 -0.54 9.72
CA GLY A 185 -7.58 -1.81 10.32
C GLY A 185 -7.90 -1.93 11.82
N ASN A 186 -8.77 -1.07 12.35
CA ASN A 186 -9.15 -1.03 13.78
C ASN A 186 -10.36 -1.92 14.10
N LEU A 187 -10.93 -2.62 13.11
CA LEU A 187 -12.02 -3.57 13.27
C LEU A 187 -11.82 -4.73 12.28
N GLU A 188 -11.71 -5.96 12.79
CA GLU A 188 -11.76 -7.15 11.94
C GLU A 188 -13.17 -7.28 11.34
N ALA A 189 -13.26 -7.30 10.01
CA ALA A 189 -14.53 -7.50 9.34
C ALA A 189 -15.05 -8.91 9.65
N ARG A 190 -16.12 -9.01 10.45
CA ARG A 190 -16.84 -10.29 10.61
C ARG A 190 -17.24 -10.82 9.24
N LYS A 191 -16.92 -12.09 8.97
CA LYS A 191 -17.25 -12.85 7.77
C LYS A 191 -18.66 -12.51 7.27
N HIS A 192 -18.77 -11.65 6.27
CA HIS A 192 -19.99 -11.54 5.49
C HIS A 192 -19.84 -12.46 4.26
N PRO A 193 -20.73 -13.45 4.09
CA PRO A 193 -20.69 -14.35 2.96
C PRO A 193 -20.87 -13.54 1.67
N ARG A 194 -20.05 -13.87 0.66
CA ARG A 194 -20.15 -13.31 -0.69
C ARG A 194 -21.57 -13.59 -1.21
N GLY A 195 -22.39 -12.54 -1.32
CA GLY A 195 -23.64 -12.61 -2.07
C GLY A 195 -23.29 -12.76 -3.54
N GLY A 196 -23.61 -13.91 -4.12
CA GLY A 196 -23.58 -14.07 -5.56
C GLY A 196 -24.67 -13.21 -6.19
N HIS A 197 -24.34 -12.54 -7.28
CA HIS A 197 -25.14 -12.42 -8.51
C HIS A 197 -24.25 -11.84 -9.61
#